data_AF-A0A3L9HJR5-F1
#
_entry.id   AF-A0A3L9HJR5-F1
#
_cell.length_a   1.000
_cell.length_b   1.000
_cell.length_c   1.000
_cell.angle_alpha   90.00
_cell.angle_beta   90.00
_cell.angle_gamma   90.00
#
_symmetry.space_group_name_H-M   'P 1'
#
loop_
_entity.id
_entity.type
_entity.pdbx_description
1 polymer ?
#
loop_
_entity_poly.entity_id
_entity_poly.type
_entity_poly.pdbx_seq_one_letter_code
_entity_poly.pdbx_strand_id
1 'polypeptide(L)'
;MNTFSVSRLALALAFGVTLTACSSTPPDQRPSDQTAPGTSSRPILSAKEAQNFDAQHYFASLTPGAAAWNPSPITLPAQPDFVVGPAGTQGVTHTTIQAAVDAAIIKRTNKRQYIAVMPGEYQGTVYVPAAPGGITLYGTGEKPIDVKIGLSLDGGMSPADWRHDVNPRGKYMPGKPAWYMYDSCQSKRSDSIGVLCSAVFWSQNNGLQLQNLTIENTLGDSVDAGNHPAVALRTDGDQVQINNVNILGRQNTFFVTNSGVQNRLETNRQPRTLVTNSYIEGDVDIVSGRGAVVFDNTEFRVVNSRTQQEAYVFAPATLSN
;
A
#
# COMPACT_ATOMS: atom_id res chain seq x y z
N MET A 1 -52.50 -67.56 -20.67
CA MET A 1 -51.29 -68.18 -20.07
C MET A 1 -50.31 -68.39 -21.21
N ASN A 2 -49.41 -67.42 -21.42
CA ASN A 2 -47.96 -67.49 -21.11
C ASN A 2 -47.24 -68.46 -22.09
N THR A 3 -46.33 -68.05 -22.96
CA THR A 3 -45.13 -67.22 -22.73
C THR A 3 -44.54 -66.81 -24.08
N PHE A 4 -44.00 -65.58 -24.21
CA PHE A 4 -42.96 -65.28 -25.21
C PHE A 4 -41.89 -64.40 -24.56
N SER A 5 -40.67 -64.91 -24.62
CA SER A 5 -39.42 -64.29 -24.17
C SER A 5 -39.05 -63.12 -25.08
N VAL A 6 -38.79 -61.94 -24.51
CA VAL A 6 -38.22 -60.79 -25.23
C VAL A 6 -36.80 -60.58 -24.72
N SER A 7 -35.84 -60.87 -25.61
CA SER A 7 -34.42 -60.65 -25.40
C SER A 7 -34.09 -59.16 -25.48
N ARG A 8 -33.38 -58.63 -24.47
CA ARG A 8 -32.93 -57.23 -24.42
C ARG A 8 -31.71 -57.05 -25.31
N LEU A 9 -31.87 -56.40 -26.46
CA LEU A 9 -30.75 -55.84 -27.23
C LEU A 9 -30.58 -54.37 -26.81
N ALA A 10 -29.52 -54.07 -26.05
CA ALA A 10 -29.15 -52.70 -25.73
C ALA A 10 -28.34 -52.10 -26.89
N LEU A 11 -28.94 -51.12 -27.58
CA LEU A 11 -28.29 -50.34 -28.63
C LEU A 11 -27.59 -49.14 -27.98
N ALA A 12 -26.26 -49.19 -27.84
CA ALA A 12 -25.46 -48.05 -27.39
C ALA A 12 -25.20 -47.12 -28.59
N LEU A 13 -25.96 -46.02 -28.69
CA LEU A 13 -25.63 -44.90 -29.58
C LEU A 13 -24.53 -44.06 -28.92
N ALA A 14 -23.31 -44.14 -29.46
CA ALA A 14 -22.26 -43.19 -29.16
C ALA A 14 -22.50 -41.90 -29.97
N PHE A 15 -23.04 -40.87 -29.32
CA PHE A 15 -23.04 -39.51 -29.86
C PHE A 15 -21.63 -38.93 -29.76
N GLY A 16 -20.91 -38.91 -30.89
CA GLY A 16 -19.67 -38.14 -31.02
C GLY A 16 -19.99 -36.65 -31.10
N VAL A 17 -19.90 -35.95 -29.97
CA VAL A 17 -19.94 -34.48 -29.95
C VAL A 17 -18.55 -33.98 -30.34
N THR A 18 -18.38 -33.55 -31.59
CA THR A 18 -17.22 -32.76 -32.00
C THR A 18 -17.34 -31.38 -31.37
N LEU A 19 -16.70 -31.19 -30.22
CA LEU A 19 -16.40 -29.87 -29.67
C LEU A 19 -15.42 -29.18 -30.62
N THR A 20 -15.93 -28.37 -31.55
CA THR A 20 -15.16 -27.31 -32.17
C THR A 20 -14.75 -26.34 -31.08
N ALA A 21 -13.53 -26.51 -30.56
CA ALA A 21 -12.89 -25.52 -29.72
C ALA A 21 -12.67 -24.26 -30.58
N CYS A 22 -13.54 -23.28 -30.44
CA CYS A 22 -13.25 -21.92 -30.89
C CYS A 22 -11.96 -21.51 -30.15
N SER A 23 -10.85 -21.42 -30.89
CA SER A 23 -9.61 -20.85 -30.38
C SER A 23 -9.84 -19.36 -30.11
N SER A 24 -10.37 -19.04 -28.94
CA SER A 24 -10.46 -17.65 -28.50
C SER A 24 -9.06 -17.19 -28.15
N THR A 25 -8.57 -16.18 -28.86
CA THR A 25 -7.36 -15.45 -28.47
C THR A 25 -7.53 -15.01 -27.01
N PRO A 26 -6.57 -15.35 -26.13
CA PRO A 26 -6.56 -14.91 -24.73
C PRO A 26 -6.81 -13.40 -24.62
N PRO A 27 -7.56 -12.91 -23.60
CA PRO A 27 -7.90 -11.49 -23.49
C PRO A 27 -6.70 -10.54 -23.52
N ASP A 28 -5.55 -10.95 -22.98
CA ASP A 28 -4.27 -10.25 -22.97
C ASP A 28 -3.59 -10.15 -24.35
N GLN A 29 -4.03 -10.97 -25.31
CA GLN A 29 -3.53 -10.99 -26.67
C GLN A 29 -4.49 -10.32 -27.67
N ARG A 30 -5.60 -9.75 -27.19
CA ARG A 30 -6.52 -8.97 -28.03
C ARG A 30 -6.09 -7.51 -28.05
N PRO A 31 -6.15 -6.83 -29.21
CA PRO A 31 -5.92 -5.39 -29.24
C PRO A 31 -6.98 -4.68 -28.37
N SER A 32 -6.59 -3.57 -27.74
CA SER A 32 -7.52 -2.72 -27.01
C SER A 32 -8.52 -2.07 -27.96
N ASP A 33 -9.79 -2.00 -27.58
CA ASP A 33 -10.82 -1.24 -28.30
C ASP A 33 -10.75 0.28 -28.02
N GLN A 34 -9.85 0.73 -27.15
CA GLN A 34 -9.67 2.15 -26.85
C GLN A 34 -8.93 2.86 -27.98
N THR A 35 -9.56 3.89 -28.56
CA THR A 35 -9.02 4.67 -29.67
C THR A 35 -8.89 6.16 -29.31
N ALA A 36 -7.75 6.76 -29.65
CA ALA A 36 -7.49 8.18 -29.42
C ALA A 36 -8.32 9.06 -30.39
N PRO A 37 -8.80 10.25 -29.95
CA PRO A 37 -8.57 10.91 -28.66
C PRO A 37 -9.56 10.51 -27.55
N GLY A 38 -10.42 9.52 -27.78
CA GLY A 38 -11.51 9.15 -26.87
C GLY A 38 -12.67 10.16 -26.91
N THR A 39 -13.27 10.45 -25.75
CA THR A 39 -14.38 11.39 -25.59
C THR A 39 -14.11 12.39 -24.45
N SER A 40 -14.93 13.43 -24.31
CA SER A 40 -14.80 14.40 -23.20
C SER A 40 -14.91 13.76 -21.80
N SER A 41 -15.67 12.68 -21.66
CA SER A 41 -15.82 11.96 -20.39
C SER A 41 -14.80 10.83 -20.21
N ARG A 42 -14.12 10.41 -21.28
CA ARG A 42 -13.10 9.35 -21.25
C ARG A 42 -12.05 9.60 -22.35
N PRO A 43 -11.11 10.53 -22.13
CA PRO A 43 -10.05 10.81 -23.09
C PRO A 43 -9.08 9.63 -23.16
N ILE A 44 -8.55 9.37 -24.35
CA ILE A 44 -7.58 8.30 -24.63
C ILE A 44 -6.36 8.91 -25.30
N LEU A 45 -5.18 8.67 -24.75
CA LEU A 45 -3.91 9.13 -25.31
C LEU A 45 -3.62 8.44 -26.66
N SER A 46 -3.05 9.18 -27.59
CA SER A 46 -2.40 8.60 -28.76
C SER A 46 -1.11 7.87 -28.37
N ALA A 47 -0.63 6.98 -29.24
CA ALA A 47 0.65 6.30 -29.04
C ALA A 47 1.83 7.28 -28.89
N LYS A 48 1.78 8.45 -29.54
CA LYS A 48 2.83 9.46 -29.45
C LYS A 48 2.81 10.21 -28.13
N GLU A 49 1.63 10.54 -27.61
CA GLU A 49 1.47 11.18 -26.30
C GLU A 49 1.86 10.23 -25.16
N ALA A 50 1.47 8.95 -25.28
CA ALA A 50 1.78 7.91 -24.29
C ALA A 50 3.30 7.69 -24.07
N GLN A 51 4.15 8.05 -25.02
CA GLN A 51 5.62 8.00 -24.85
C GLN A 51 6.14 8.90 -23.72
N ASN A 52 5.36 9.89 -23.29
CA ASN A 52 5.71 10.76 -22.16
C ASN A 52 5.20 10.24 -20.81
N PHE A 53 4.47 9.12 -20.78
CA PHE A 53 3.78 8.59 -19.60
C PHE A 53 4.24 7.15 -19.28
N ASP A 54 5.54 6.98 -19.12
CA ASP A 54 6.18 5.73 -18.72
C ASP A 54 6.97 5.90 -17.40
N ALA A 55 7.43 4.80 -16.81
CA ALA A 55 8.10 4.85 -15.51
C ALA A 55 9.34 5.77 -15.51
N GLN A 56 10.09 5.84 -16.61
CA GLN A 56 11.28 6.71 -16.70
C GLN A 56 10.91 8.21 -16.64
N HIS A 57 9.79 8.63 -17.24
CA HIS A 57 9.33 10.01 -17.16
C HIS A 57 8.75 10.33 -15.77
N TYR A 58 7.95 9.43 -15.19
CA TYR A 58 7.43 9.61 -13.82
C TYR A 58 8.55 9.65 -12.77
N PHE A 59 9.67 8.96 -13.02
CA PHE A 59 10.81 8.91 -12.11
C PHE A 59 11.99 9.80 -12.50
N ALA A 60 11.79 10.70 -13.47
CA ALA A 60 12.79 11.64 -13.92
C ALA A 60 13.45 12.41 -12.75
N SER A 61 14.72 12.75 -12.91
CA SER A 61 15.41 13.65 -11.99
C SER A 61 15.16 15.10 -12.38
N LEU A 62 15.03 15.99 -11.39
CA LEU A 62 15.00 17.44 -11.61
C LEU A 62 16.40 18.03 -11.77
N THR A 63 17.46 17.30 -11.41
CA THR A 63 18.85 17.76 -11.57
C THR A 63 19.29 17.60 -13.03
N PRO A 64 19.75 18.67 -13.71
CA PRO A 64 20.22 18.58 -15.09
C PRO A 64 21.33 17.54 -15.26
N GLY A 65 21.20 16.68 -16.28
CA GLY A 65 22.17 15.62 -16.56
C GLY A 65 22.10 14.39 -15.64
N ALA A 66 21.22 14.38 -14.62
CA ALA A 66 21.01 13.21 -13.80
C ALA A 66 20.00 12.25 -14.47
N ALA A 67 20.30 10.95 -14.42
CA ALA A 67 19.39 9.93 -14.91
C ALA A 67 18.09 9.86 -14.08
N ALA A 68 17.03 9.36 -14.69
CA ALA A 68 15.81 8.97 -13.98
C ALA A 68 16.13 7.89 -12.93
N TRP A 69 15.33 7.83 -11.86
CA TRP A 69 15.46 6.76 -10.89
C TRP A 69 14.99 5.44 -11.50
N ASN A 70 15.91 4.48 -11.58
CA ASN A 70 15.67 3.13 -12.07
C ASN A 70 15.99 2.13 -10.94
N PRO A 71 15.02 1.78 -10.09
CA PRO A 71 15.27 0.93 -8.93
C PRO A 71 15.62 -0.50 -9.33
N SER A 72 16.64 -1.07 -8.69
CA SER A 72 16.79 -2.52 -8.64
C SER A 72 15.74 -3.12 -7.69
N PRO A 73 15.28 -4.36 -7.95
CA PRO A 73 14.36 -5.06 -7.06
C PRO A 73 14.87 -5.14 -5.61
N ILE A 74 13.93 -5.15 -4.66
CA ILE A 74 14.26 -5.34 -3.24
C ILE A 74 15.04 -6.64 -3.07
N THR A 75 16.22 -6.55 -2.45
CA THR A 75 17.10 -7.69 -2.17
C THR A 75 17.21 -7.88 -0.66
N LEU A 76 16.80 -9.05 -0.17
CA LEU A 76 16.86 -9.41 1.24
C LEU A 76 18.25 -9.95 1.63
N PRO A 77 18.74 -9.65 2.85
CA PRO A 77 20.03 -10.13 3.31
C PRO A 77 19.95 -11.58 3.78
N ALA A 78 21.09 -12.26 3.85
CA ALA A 78 21.19 -13.59 4.46
C ALA A 78 20.83 -13.57 5.97
N GLN A 79 21.09 -12.44 6.65
CA GLN A 79 20.71 -12.20 8.04
C GLN A 79 20.17 -10.77 8.17
N PRO A 80 18.96 -10.57 8.75
CA PRO A 80 18.44 -9.23 9.02
C PRO A 80 19.21 -8.55 10.15
N ASP A 81 19.18 -7.21 10.19
CA ASP A 81 19.72 -6.45 11.31
C ASP A 81 18.85 -6.59 12.56
N PHE A 82 17.54 -6.71 12.37
CA PHE A 82 16.55 -6.82 13.43
C PHE A 82 15.46 -7.80 13.03
N VAL A 83 14.98 -8.55 14.02
CA VAL A 83 13.83 -9.45 13.89
C VAL A 83 12.74 -9.04 14.86
N VAL A 84 11.54 -8.85 14.35
CA VAL A 84 10.32 -8.58 15.11
C VAL A 84 9.49 -9.85 15.19
N GLY A 85 9.06 -10.23 16.39
CA GLY A 85 8.25 -11.43 16.59
C GLY A 85 7.78 -11.63 18.02
N PRO A 86 7.15 -12.78 18.33
CA PRO A 86 6.67 -13.09 19.67
C PRO A 86 7.81 -13.18 20.70
N ALA A 87 7.57 -12.67 21.90
CA ALA A 87 8.55 -12.69 22.99
C ALA A 87 9.01 -14.12 23.31
N GLY A 88 10.31 -14.30 23.53
CA GLY A 88 10.90 -15.61 23.85
C GLY A 88 11.18 -16.50 22.63
N THR A 89 10.76 -16.11 21.43
CA THR A 89 11.10 -16.82 20.19
C THR A 89 12.58 -16.60 19.85
N GLN A 90 13.28 -17.66 19.47
CA GLN A 90 14.70 -17.60 19.08
C GLN A 90 14.93 -16.60 17.94
N GLY A 91 15.96 -15.75 18.09
CA GLY A 91 16.35 -14.76 17.09
C GLY A 91 15.54 -13.46 17.11
N VAL A 92 14.40 -13.42 17.83
CA VAL A 92 13.62 -12.18 17.98
C VAL A 92 14.39 -11.16 18.79
N THR A 93 14.54 -9.97 18.22
CA THR A 93 15.20 -8.81 18.85
C THR A 93 14.20 -7.84 19.46
N HIS A 94 12.99 -7.75 18.89
CA HIS A 94 11.97 -6.79 19.28
C HIS A 94 10.58 -7.43 19.21
N THR A 95 9.67 -6.99 20.07
CA THR A 95 8.28 -7.46 20.08
C THR A 95 7.31 -6.48 19.42
N THR A 96 7.79 -5.31 19.01
CA THR A 96 7.00 -4.32 18.26
C THR A 96 7.83 -3.78 17.11
N ILE A 97 7.16 -3.45 16.00
CA ILE A 97 7.82 -2.94 14.80
C ILE A 97 8.42 -1.55 15.08
N GLN A 98 7.72 -0.68 15.80
CA GLN A 98 8.24 0.65 16.15
C GLN A 98 9.56 0.56 16.91
N ALA A 99 9.71 -0.38 17.85
CA ALA A 99 10.95 -0.51 18.60
C ALA A 99 12.14 -0.94 17.71
N ALA A 100 11.91 -1.83 16.73
CA ALA A 100 12.94 -2.21 15.76
C ALA A 100 13.29 -1.05 14.81
N VAL A 101 12.30 -0.28 14.38
CA VAL A 101 12.53 0.96 13.61
C VAL A 101 13.35 1.94 14.44
N ASP A 102 12.98 2.19 15.69
CA ASP A 102 13.71 3.09 16.57
C ASP A 102 15.19 2.64 16.71
N ALA A 103 15.42 1.35 16.95
CA ALA A 103 16.75 0.76 17.05
C ALA A 103 17.57 0.90 15.76
N ALA A 104 16.94 0.82 14.59
CA ALA A 104 17.60 1.06 13.31
C ALA A 104 17.99 2.53 13.13
N ILE A 105 17.09 3.46 13.47
CA ILE A 105 17.29 4.90 13.25
C ILE A 105 18.37 5.47 14.18
N ILE A 106 18.45 5.01 15.43
CA ILE A 106 19.47 5.51 16.38
C ILE A 106 20.91 5.15 15.98
N LYS A 107 21.11 4.19 15.06
CA LYS A 107 22.45 3.88 14.51
C LYS A 107 23.02 4.99 13.65
N ARG A 108 22.19 5.92 13.15
CA ARG A 108 22.60 7.09 12.31
C ARG A 108 23.50 6.69 11.13
N THR A 109 23.22 5.55 10.53
CA THR A 109 24.02 4.98 9.44
C THR A 109 23.45 5.33 8.08
N ASN A 110 24.32 5.47 7.07
CA ASN A 110 23.93 5.59 5.66
C ASN A 110 23.62 4.22 5.03
N LYS A 111 24.03 3.12 5.69
CA LYS A 111 23.75 1.76 5.20
C LYS A 111 22.26 1.45 5.39
N ARG A 112 21.70 0.73 4.43
CA ARG A 112 20.34 0.18 4.53
C ARG A 112 20.28 -0.78 5.71
N GLN A 113 19.25 -0.64 6.54
CA GLN A 113 18.95 -1.56 7.64
C GLN A 113 17.75 -2.43 7.28
N TYR A 114 17.81 -3.71 7.65
CA TYR A 114 16.81 -4.71 7.33
C TYR A 114 16.09 -5.21 8.59
N ILE A 115 14.77 -5.08 8.60
CA ILE A 115 13.89 -5.49 9.69
C ILE A 115 12.99 -6.61 9.16
N ALA A 116 13.24 -7.84 9.62
CA ALA A 116 12.38 -8.99 9.36
C ALA A 116 11.22 -9.01 10.36
N VAL A 117 10.01 -9.28 9.89
CA VAL A 117 8.81 -9.40 10.72
C VAL A 117 8.25 -10.80 10.58
N MET A 118 8.22 -11.54 11.70
CA MET A 118 7.66 -12.89 11.75
C MET A 118 6.15 -12.87 11.55
N PRO A 119 5.53 -13.96 11.05
CA PRO A 119 4.07 -14.08 10.98
C PRO A 119 3.39 -13.73 12.30
N GLY A 120 2.30 -12.97 12.22
CA GLY A 120 1.57 -12.49 13.37
C GLY A 120 0.82 -11.18 13.13
N GLU A 121 0.10 -10.75 14.16
CA GLU A 121 -0.67 -9.50 14.16
C GLU A 121 0.03 -8.49 15.07
N TYR A 122 0.35 -7.34 14.49
CA TYR A 122 1.11 -6.27 15.13
C TYR A 122 0.23 -5.03 15.24
N GLN A 123 -0.51 -4.96 16.34
CA GLN A 123 -1.39 -3.83 16.61
C GLN A 123 -0.58 -2.57 16.96
N GLY A 124 -0.90 -1.47 16.28
CA GLY A 124 -0.39 -0.15 16.57
C GLY A 124 0.35 0.49 15.40
N THR A 125 0.54 1.81 15.50
CA THR A 125 1.20 2.61 14.46
C THR A 125 2.67 2.24 14.21
N VAL A 126 3.17 2.50 13.00
CA VAL A 126 4.59 2.41 12.68
C VAL A 126 5.01 3.69 11.97
N TYR A 127 5.82 4.50 12.66
CA TYR A 127 6.37 5.76 12.15
C TYR A 127 7.85 5.59 11.82
N VAL A 128 8.17 5.69 10.53
CA VAL A 128 9.53 5.59 10.00
C VAL A 128 10.03 6.99 9.64
N PRO A 129 10.85 7.62 10.49
CA PRO A 129 11.28 9.00 10.26
C PRO A 129 12.23 9.12 9.07
N ALA A 130 12.40 10.36 8.60
CA ALA A 130 13.49 10.69 7.70
C ALA A 130 14.84 10.33 8.34
N ALA A 131 15.70 9.68 7.57
CA ALA A 131 17.01 9.20 8.03
C ALA A 131 18.00 9.15 6.86
N PRO A 132 19.31 9.16 7.13
CA PRO A 132 20.31 9.15 6.07
C PRO A 132 20.40 7.80 5.34
N GLY A 133 20.09 6.69 6.03
CA GLY A 133 19.99 5.35 5.44
C GLY A 133 18.53 4.92 5.22
N GLY A 134 18.33 4.09 4.21
CA GLY A 134 17.02 3.47 3.92
C GLY A 134 16.67 2.35 4.90
N ILE A 135 15.39 2.16 5.16
CA ILE A 135 14.86 1.02 5.94
C ILE A 135 14.19 0.04 4.98
N THR A 136 14.48 -1.25 5.13
CA THR A 136 13.70 -2.34 4.52
C THR A 136 12.96 -3.09 5.61
N LEU A 137 11.63 -3.06 5.56
CA LEU A 137 10.76 -3.83 6.44
C LEU A 137 10.07 -4.91 5.61
N TYR A 138 10.20 -6.17 6.02
CA TYR A 138 9.65 -7.27 5.25
C TYR A 138 9.07 -8.38 6.13
N GLY A 139 7.94 -8.95 5.70
CA GLY A 139 7.36 -10.11 6.37
C GLY A 139 8.03 -11.41 5.94
N THR A 140 8.13 -12.36 6.86
CA THR A 140 8.75 -13.68 6.63
C THR A 140 7.73 -14.81 6.51
N GLY A 141 6.45 -14.47 6.34
CA GLY A 141 5.39 -15.45 6.05
C GLY A 141 5.43 -15.94 4.60
N GLU A 142 4.62 -16.94 4.31
CA GLU A 142 4.46 -17.47 2.95
C GLU A 142 3.75 -16.45 2.06
N LYS A 143 2.80 -15.69 2.64
CA LYS A 143 1.99 -14.68 1.96
C LYS A 143 2.05 -13.34 2.70
N PRO A 144 1.78 -12.22 2.00
CA PRO A 144 1.73 -10.91 2.65
C PRO A 144 0.71 -10.83 3.79
N ILE A 145 -0.36 -11.63 3.76
CA ILE A 145 -1.41 -11.64 4.79
C ILE A 145 -0.98 -12.30 6.11
N ASP A 146 0.14 -13.03 6.11
CA ASP A 146 0.64 -13.72 7.31
C ASP A 146 1.26 -12.74 8.32
N VAL A 147 1.60 -11.51 7.87
CA VAL A 147 2.11 -10.42 8.73
C VAL A 147 1.15 -9.24 8.60
N LYS A 148 0.39 -8.94 9.66
CA LYS A 148 -0.59 -7.86 9.65
C LYS A 148 -0.19 -6.73 10.59
N ILE A 149 -0.10 -5.52 10.06
CA ILE A 149 0.14 -4.29 10.82
C ILE A 149 -1.16 -3.49 10.80
N GLY A 150 -1.74 -3.20 11.96
CA GLY A 150 -3.07 -2.61 12.00
C GLY A 150 -3.39 -1.75 13.22
N LEU A 151 -4.20 -0.72 13.00
CA LEU A 151 -4.86 0.07 14.04
C LEU A 151 -6.08 0.78 13.43
N SER A 152 -7.13 1.03 14.22
CA SER A 152 -8.28 1.81 13.77
C SER A 152 -8.04 3.28 14.10
N LEU A 153 -7.86 4.11 13.07
CA LEU A 153 -7.67 5.55 13.22
C LEU A 153 -8.54 6.29 12.21
N ASP A 154 -9.43 7.14 12.72
CA ASP A 154 -10.29 7.99 11.89
C ASP A 154 -9.75 9.43 11.90
N GLY A 155 -9.64 10.06 10.74
CA GLY A 155 -9.34 11.49 10.63
C GLY A 155 -10.33 12.38 11.38
N GLY A 156 -11.57 11.93 11.58
CA GLY A 156 -12.61 12.60 12.36
C GLY A 156 -12.46 12.48 13.88
N MET A 157 -11.66 11.53 14.39
CA MET A 157 -11.55 11.28 15.83
C MET A 157 -10.90 12.46 16.58
N SER A 158 -11.24 12.60 17.86
CA SER A 158 -10.68 13.68 18.69
C SER A 158 -9.17 13.49 18.87
N PRO A 159 -8.37 14.58 18.98
CA PRO A 159 -6.95 14.44 19.29
C PRO A 159 -6.68 13.74 20.63
N ALA A 160 -7.64 13.73 21.57
CA ALA A 160 -7.48 13.03 22.85
C ALA A 160 -7.53 11.51 22.67
N ASP A 161 -8.53 11.01 21.96
CA ASP A 161 -8.67 9.58 21.66
C ASP A 161 -7.50 9.12 20.80
N TRP A 162 -7.13 9.92 19.80
CA TRP A 162 -5.98 9.62 18.95
C TRP A 162 -4.69 9.46 19.77
N ARG A 163 -4.42 10.35 20.74
CA ARG A 163 -3.23 10.24 21.61
C ARG A 163 -3.28 8.98 22.46
N HIS A 164 -4.46 8.60 22.97
CA HIS A 164 -4.66 7.39 23.76
C HIS A 164 -4.30 6.13 22.94
N ASP A 165 -4.85 6.04 21.73
CA ASP A 165 -4.71 4.86 20.86
C ASP A 165 -3.31 4.75 20.24
N VAL A 166 -2.73 5.88 19.83
CA VAL A 166 -1.43 5.92 19.12
C VAL A 166 -0.25 5.79 20.07
N ASN A 167 -0.34 6.31 21.30
CA ASN A 167 0.80 6.41 22.21
C ASN A 167 0.63 5.70 23.56
N PRO A 168 0.18 4.44 23.61
CA PRO A 168 0.13 3.70 24.86
C PRO A 168 1.55 3.50 25.42
N ARG A 169 1.69 3.64 26.74
CA ARG A 169 2.92 3.32 27.49
C ARG A 169 4.18 4.08 27.00
N GLY A 170 4.02 5.31 26.50
CA GLY A 170 5.14 6.14 26.06
C GLY A 170 5.85 5.58 24.84
N LYS A 171 5.11 4.99 23.89
CA LYS A 171 5.63 4.52 22.60
C LYS A 171 6.42 5.62 21.89
N TYR A 172 5.88 6.83 21.83
CA TYR A 172 6.49 8.06 21.34
C TYR A 172 6.73 9.03 22.49
N MET A 173 7.98 9.45 22.66
CA MET A 173 8.41 10.40 23.71
C MET A 173 9.51 11.31 23.15
N PRO A 174 9.69 12.53 23.69
CA PRO A 174 10.85 13.35 23.37
C PRO A 174 12.15 12.54 23.49
N GLY A 175 13.00 12.61 22.48
CA GLY A 175 14.24 11.83 22.39
C GLY A 175 14.13 10.50 21.63
N LYS A 176 12.91 9.96 21.42
CA LYS A 176 12.72 8.81 20.53
C LYS A 176 12.69 9.24 19.06
N PRO A 177 13.14 8.38 18.12
CA PRO A 177 13.35 8.75 16.71
C PRO A 177 12.16 9.42 16.00
N ALA A 178 10.96 8.88 16.16
CA ALA A 178 9.75 9.37 15.48
C ALA A 178 9.00 10.47 16.26
N TRP A 179 9.61 11.08 17.28
CA TRP A 179 8.93 12.08 18.11
C TRP A 179 8.35 13.23 17.30
N TYR A 180 9.10 13.81 16.35
CA TYR A 180 8.62 14.96 15.58
C TYR A 180 7.38 14.64 14.73
N MET A 181 7.27 13.40 14.26
CA MET A 181 6.10 12.93 13.49
C MET A 181 4.88 12.90 14.41
N TYR A 182 5.00 12.19 15.54
CA TYR A 182 3.95 12.13 16.56
C TYR A 182 3.56 13.52 17.09
N ASP A 183 4.55 14.36 17.37
CA ASP A 183 4.37 15.69 17.95
C ASP A 183 3.57 16.62 17.03
N SER A 184 3.77 16.51 15.71
CA SER A 184 3.00 17.25 14.70
C SER A 184 1.49 16.94 14.70
N CYS A 185 1.11 15.76 15.21
CA CYS A 185 -0.29 15.34 15.31
C CYS A 185 -0.84 15.56 16.72
N GLN A 186 -0.12 15.09 17.75
CA GLN A 186 -0.59 15.13 19.15
C GLN A 186 -0.85 16.55 19.64
N SER A 187 -0.13 17.54 19.10
CA SER A 187 -0.20 18.95 19.50
C SER A 187 -1.46 19.66 18.99
N LYS A 188 -2.19 19.07 18.04
CA LYS A 188 -3.41 19.63 17.47
C LYS A 188 -4.47 19.85 18.56
N ARG A 189 -5.16 20.99 18.45
CA ARG A 189 -6.26 21.45 19.32
C ARG A 189 -7.57 21.66 18.56
N SER A 190 -7.61 21.24 17.29
CA SER A 190 -8.83 21.15 16.50
C SER A 190 -9.76 20.06 17.06
N ASP A 191 -11.03 20.10 16.65
CA ASP A 191 -12.02 19.09 17.05
C ASP A 191 -11.66 17.68 16.56
N SER A 192 -11.04 17.59 15.37
CA SER A 192 -10.61 16.33 14.75
C SER A 192 -9.10 16.32 14.44
N ILE A 193 -8.49 15.13 14.42
CA ILE A 193 -7.05 14.97 14.17
C ILE A 193 -6.66 15.17 12.69
N GLY A 194 -7.58 14.89 11.77
CA GLY A 194 -7.45 15.03 10.32
C GLY A 194 -6.73 13.86 9.62
N VAL A 195 -7.00 13.70 8.31
CA VAL A 195 -6.50 12.60 7.46
C VAL A 195 -4.98 12.44 7.48
N LEU A 196 -4.22 13.54 7.54
CA LEU A 196 -2.76 13.50 7.61
C LEU A 196 -2.22 12.85 8.90
N CYS A 197 -3.07 12.55 9.88
CA CYS A 197 -2.71 11.88 11.12
C CYS A 197 -3.44 10.54 11.32
N SER A 198 -4.27 10.08 10.38
CA SER A 198 -4.97 8.79 10.51
C SER A 198 -4.18 7.59 9.96
N ALA A 199 -2.93 7.79 9.53
CA ALA A 199 -2.08 6.74 9.00
C ALA A 199 -1.63 5.74 10.08
N VAL A 200 -1.91 4.45 9.87
CA VAL A 200 -1.36 3.35 10.68
C VAL A 200 0.15 3.25 10.46
N PHE A 201 0.57 3.17 9.20
CA PHE A 201 1.97 3.20 8.81
C PHE A 201 2.28 4.54 8.16
N TRP A 202 3.20 5.32 8.73
CA TRP A 202 3.63 6.59 8.15
C TRP A 202 5.15 6.62 8.00
N SER A 203 5.63 6.84 6.78
CA SER A 203 7.07 6.97 6.50
C SER A 203 7.42 8.32 5.91
N GLN A 204 8.54 8.88 6.36
CA GLN A 204 9.28 9.96 5.69
C GLN A 204 10.69 9.51 5.26
N ASN A 205 10.98 8.20 5.35
CA ASN A 205 12.28 7.64 5.00
C ASN A 205 12.47 7.59 3.48
N ASN A 206 13.44 8.36 2.97
CA ASN A 206 13.89 8.19 1.59
C ASN A 206 14.50 6.80 1.44
N GLY A 207 14.14 6.09 0.37
CA GLY A 207 14.57 4.72 0.16
C GLY A 207 13.84 3.69 1.04
N LEU A 208 12.67 3.99 1.60
CA LEU A 208 11.87 2.94 2.26
C LEU A 208 11.63 1.78 1.29
N GLN A 209 11.77 0.56 1.80
CA GLN A 209 11.38 -0.66 1.10
C GLN A 209 10.41 -1.46 1.98
N LEU A 210 9.24 -1.78 1.45
CA LEU A 210 8.25 -2.65 2.09
C LEU A 210 8.06 -3.91 1.24
N GLN A 211 8.07 -5.08 1.87
CA GLN A 211 7.88 -6.35 1.15
C GLN A 211 7.12 -7.42 1.95
N ASN A 212 6.22 -8.15 1.30
CA ASN A 212 5.60 -9.36 1.84
C ASN A 212 4.90 -9.18 3.20
N LEU A 213 4.06 -8.15 3.33
CA LEU A 213 3.30 -7.87 4.55
C LEU A 213 1.97 -7.17 4.23
N THR A 214 1.12 -7.05 5.24
CA THR A 214 -0.18 -6.36 5.16
C THR A 214 -0.20 -5.16 6.10
N ILE A 215 -0.67 -4.03 5.59
CA ILE A 215 -0.93 -2.82 6.36
C ILE A 215 -2.41 -2.49 6.22
N GLU A 216 -3.10 -2.37 7.35
CA GLU A 216 -4.53 -2.15 7.39
C GLU A 216 -4.90 -1.04 8.37
N ASN A 217 -5.72 -0.08 7.93
CA ASN A 217 -6.47 0.72 8.89
C ASN A 217 -7.77 -0.01 9.22
N THR A 218 -7.83 -0.56 10.42
CA THR A 218 -8.88 -1.50 10.85
C THR A 218 -10.18 -0.80 11.25
N LEU A 219 -10.36 0.48 10.91
CA LEU A 219 -11.65 1.18 11.08
C LEU A 219 -12.75 0.46 10.28
N GLY A 220 -12.42 0.05 9.03
CA GLY A 220 -13.26 -0.83 8.23
C GLY A 220 -14.72 -0.38 8.13
N ASP A 221 -15.65 -1.31 8.36
CA ASP A 221 -17.09 -1.09 8.28
C ASP A 221 -17.71 -0.71 9.65
N SER A 222 -16.90 -0.28 10.62
CA SER A 222 -17.40 0.15 11.95
C SER A 222 -18.04 1.54 11.95
N VAL A 223 -17.99 2.25 10.82
CA VAL A 223 -18.47 3.61 10.61
C VAL A 223 -19.45 3.65 9.44
N ASP A 224 -20.24 4.72 9.35
CA ASP A 224 -21.23 4.86 8.29
C ASP A 224 -20.61 5.21 6.92
N ALA A 225 -21.47 5.44 5.92
CA ALA A 225 -21.08 5.77 4.54
C ALA A 225 -20.56 7.21 4.36
N GLY A 226 -20.52 8.01 5.43
CA GLY A 226 -20.04 9.39 5.44
C GLY A 226 -18.52 9.50 5.32
N ASN A 227 -18.01 10.68 5.66
CA ASN A 227 -16.60 11.03 5.52
C ASN A 227 -15.79 10.54 6.73
N HIS A 228 -15.05 9.44 6.55
CA HIS A 228 -14.19 8.80 7.54
C HIS A 228 -12.79 8.50 6.99
N PRO A 229 -11.92 9.50 6.79
CA PRO A 229 -10.58 9.32 6.24
C PRO A 229 -9.69 8.44 7.14
N ALA A 230 -9.35 7.24 6.69
CA ALA A 230 -8.68 6.22 7.50
C ALA A 230 -7.49 5.61 6.74
N VAL A 231 -6.35 6.30 6.80
CA VAL A 231 -5.18 5.92 6.01
C VAL A 231 -4.52 4.66 6.58
N ALA A 232 -4.26 3.67 5.74
CA ALA A 232 -3.49 2.48 6.12
C ALA A 232 -2.00 2.76 5.99
N LEU A 233 -1.55 3.13 4.79
CA LEU A 233 -0.16 3.48 4.49
C LEU A 233 -0.06 4.92 4.00
N ARG A 234 0.83 5.69 4.65
CA ARG A 234 1.29 6.99 4.18
C ARG A 234 2.78 6.96 3.90
N THR A 235 3.19 7.45 2.73
CA THR A 235 4.60 7.67 2.40
C THR A 235 4.88 9.08 1.89
N ASP A 236 5.90 9.70 2.49
CA ASP A 236 6.38 11.03 2.12
C ASP A 236 7.81 10.99 1.54
N GLY A 237 8.50 9.86 1.62
CA GLY A 237 9.88 9.68 1.18
C GLY A 237 10.02 9.62 -0.34
N ASP A 238 11.20 9.96 -0.85
CA ASP A 238 11.58 9.73 -2.26
C ASP A 238 12.25 8.35 -2.42
N GLN A 239 12.19 7.79 -3.63
CA GLN A 239 12.75 6.48 -4.00
C GLN A 239 12.21 5.30 -3.16
N VAL A 240 10.91 5.33 -2.87
CA VAL A 240 10.24 4.30 -2.07
C VAL A 240 9.82 3.12 -2.93
N GLN A 241 10.07 1.90 -2.49
CA GLN A 241 9.62 0.68 -3.16
C GLN A 241 8.66 -0.11 -2.26
N ILE A 242 7.52 -0.51 -2.81
CA ILE A 242 6.51 -1.34 -2.15
C ILE A 242 6.30 -2.54 -3.08
N ASN A 243 6.59 -3.74 -2.61
CA ASN A 243 6.53 -4.95 -3.43
C ASN A 243 5.81 -6.08 -2.72
N ASN A 244 4.82 -6.71 -3.34
CA ASN A 244 4.08 -7.82 -2.72
C ASN A 244 3.50 -7.44 -1.34
N VAL A 245 2.76 -6.32 -1.29
CA VAL A 245 2.16 -5.79 -0.05
C VAL A 245 0.65 -5.66 -0.24
N ASN A 246 -0.10 -6.02 0.80
CA ASN A 246 -1.53 -5.70 0.88
C ASN A 246 -1.70 -4.38 1.64
N ILE A 247 -2.41 -3.41 1.05
CA ILE A 247 -2.77 -2.15 1.70
C ILE A 247 -4.29 -2.08 1.78
N LEU A 248 -4.82 -2.25 2.99
CA LEU A 248 -6.25 -2.51 3.22
C LEU A 248 -6.91 -1.35 3.98
N GLY A 249 -8.07 -0.93 3.52
CA GLY A 249 -8.83 0.15 4.15
C GLY A 249 -10.18 0.38 3.49
N ARG A 250 -10.67 1.61 3.64
CA ARG A 250 -11.91 2.11 3.02
C ARG A 250 -11.62 3.43 2.35
N GLN A 251 -11.81 4.53 3.06
CA GLN A 251 -11.56 5.86 2.54
C GLN A 251 -10.10 6.29 2.76
N ASN A 252 -9.44 6.76 1.70
CA ASN A 252 -8.03 7.21 1.70
C ASN A 252 -6.99 6.13 2.09
N THR A 253 -7.21 4.86 1.73
CA THR A 253 -6.37 3.71 2.11
C THR A 253 -4.86 3.94 1.94
N PHE A 254 -4.42 4.42 0.77
CA PHE A 254 -3.01 4.69 0.47
C PHE A 254 -2.79 6.17 0.17
N PHE A 255 -1.96 6.82 0.98
CA PHE A 255 -1.71 8.26 0.88
C PHE A 255 -0.24 8.54 0.55
N VAL A 256 0.00 9.28 -0.52
CA VAL A 256 1.32 9.81 -0.84
C VAL A 256 1.34 11.32 -0.59
N THR A 257 2.37 11.83 0.05
CA THR A 257 2.54 13.27 0.20
C THR A 257 3.95 13.69 -0.16
N ASN A 258 4.15 14.96 -0.44
CA ASN A 258 5.47 15.55 -0.56
C ASN A 258 5.91 16.30 0.70
N SER A 259 5.27 16.05 1.84
CA SER A 259 5.56 16.71 3.11
C SER A 259 7.01 16.54 3.55
N GLY A 260 7.62 17.60 4.05
CA GLY A 260 8.76 17.54 4.95
C GLY A 260 8.34 17.28 6.41
N VAL A 261 9.14 17.76 7.35
CA VAL A 261 8.91 17.57 8.80
C VAL A 261 7.67 18.28 9.36
N GLN A 262 7.08 19.20 8.59
CA GLN A 262 5.94 20.04 9.02
C GLN A 262 4.57 19.38 8.86
N ASN A 263 4.52 18.14 8.36
CA ASN A 263 3.28 17.36 8.18
C ASN A 263 2.19 18.11 7.38
N ARG A 264 2.56 18.62 6.19
CA ARG A 264 1.65 19.32 5.26
C ARG A 264 2.14 19.18 3.82
N LEU A 265 1.21 19.26 2.87
CA LEU A 265 1.57 19.27 1.45
C LEU A 265 2.45 20.47 1.11
N GLU A 266 3.47 20.23 0.28
CA GLU A 266 4.43 21.24 -0.18
C GLU A 266 4.23 21.56 -1.66
N THR A 267 4.87 22.64 -2.13
CA THR A 267 4.75 23.12 -3.52
C THR A 267 6.00 22.92 -4.36
N ASN A 268 7.10 22.44 -3.77
CA ASN A 268 8.40 22.34 -4.46
C ASN A 268 9.17 21.07 -4.07
N ARG A 269 8.46 19.94 -3.98
CA ARG A 269 9.05 18.63 -3.70
C ARG A 269 8.27 17.55 -4.45
N GLN A 270 8.99 16.65 -5.13
CA GLN A 270 8.43 15.57 -5.94
C GLN A 270 9.01 14.22 -5.50
N PRO A 271 8.43 13.54 -4.50
CA PRO A 271 8.84 12.20 -4.11
C PRO A 271 8.37 11.16 -5.14
N ARG A 272 9.19 10.14 -5.36
CA ARG A 272 8.93 9.02 -6.27
C ARG A 272 8.68 7.73 -5.50
N THR A 273 7.63 7.01 -5.87
CA THR A 273 7.27 5.71 -5.27
C THR A 273 6.97 4.69 -6.37
N LEU A 274 7.57 3.50 -6.27
CA LEU A 274 7.26 2.35 -7.10
C LEU A 274 6.47 1.34 -6.28
N VAL A 275 5.28 0.97 -6.76
CA VAL A 275 4.44 -0.08 -6.17
C VAL A 275 4.33 -1.22 -7.18
N THR A 276 4.68 -2.44 -6.75
CA THR A 276 4.79 -3.61 -7.62
C THR A 276 4.13 -4.83 -7.00
N ASN A 277 3.46 -5.65 -7.80
CA ASN A 277 2.92 -6.96 -7.36
C ASN A 277 2.04 -6.87 -6.11
N SER A 278 1.32 -5.77 -5.92
CA SER A 278 0.64 -5.44 -4.66
C SER A 278 -0.88 -5.49 -4.81
N TYR A 279 -1.58 -5.48 -3.69
CA TYR A 279 -3.03 -5.45 -3.61
C TYR A 279 -3.48 -4.25 -2.77
N ILE A 280 -4.37 -3.42 -3.31
CA ILE A 280 -4.86 -2.22 -2.63
C ILE A 280 -6.39 -2.22 -2.64
N GLU A 281 -6.99 -2.10 -1.45
CA GLU A 281 -8.43 -2.18 -1.26
C GLU A 281 -9.01 -0.91 -0.61
N GLY A 282 -10.17 -0.47 -1.08
CA GLY A 282 -10.92 0.60 -0.43
C GLY A 282 -12.22 0.93 -1.14
N ASP A 283 -12.81 2.07 -0.81
CA ASP A 283 -14.01 2.60 -1.47
C ASP A 283 -13.77 3.99 -2.09
N VAL A 284 -13.62 5.02 -1.25
CA VAL A 284 -13.54 6.43 -1.64
C VAL A 284 -12.08 6.89 -1.58
N ASP A 285 -11.60 7.47 -2.68
CA ASP A 285 -10.25 8.03 -2.81
C ASP A 285 -9.15 7.05 -2.37
N ILE A 286 -9.23 5.78 -2.81
CA ILE A 286 -8.41 4.66 -2.34
C ILE A 286 -6.92 5.00 -2.37
N VAL A 287 -6.45 5.60 -3.47
CA VAL A 287 -5.10 6.15 -3.62
C VAL A 287 -5.18 7.67 -3.72
N SER A 288 -4.55 8.35 -2.78
CA SER A 288 -4.70 9.79 -2.58
C SER A 288 -3.36 10.52 -2.51
N GLY A 289 -3.37 11.79 -2.94
CA GLY A 289 -2.35 12.76 -2.53
C GLY A 289 -1.34 13.16 -3.60
N ARG A 290 -0.16 13.63 -3.17
CA ARG A 290 0.83 14.35 -4.00
C ARG A 290 2.18 13.64 -4.00
N GLY A 291 2.55 13.12 -5.15
CA GLY A 291 3.84 12.50 -5.44
C GLY A 291 3.79 11.79 -6.80
N ALA A 292 4.95 11.42 -7.34
CA ALA A 292 5.03 10.60 -8.54
C ALA A 292 4.99 9.12 -8.15
N VAL A 293 3.91 8.43 -8.49
CA VAL A 293 3.73 7.01 -8.17
C VAL A 293 3.52 6.20 -9.42
N VAL A 294 4.29 5.13 -9.57
CA VAL A 294 4.07 4.11 -10.60
C VAL A 294 3.55 2.86 -9.93
N PHE A 295 2.39 2.39 -10.38
CA PHE A 295 1.83 1.10 -9.99
C PHE A 295 2.00 0.12 -11.15
N ASP A 296 2.74 -0.95 -10.92
CA ASP A 296 2.99 -2.00 -11.91
C ASP A 296 2.51 -3.34 -11.36
N ASN A 297 1.78 -4.10 -12.17
CA ASN A 297 1.18 -5.38 -11.76
C ASN A 297 0.50 -5.34 -10.37
N THR A 298 -0.29 -4.29 -10.13
CA THR A 298 -0.97 -4.05 -8.85
C THR A 298 -2.48 -4.16 -9.05
N GLU A 299 -3.13 -4.92 -8.18
CA GLU A 299 -4.59 -5.03 -8.16
C GLU A 299 -5.20 -3.92 -7.30
N PHE A 300 -6.23 -3.27 -7.84
CA PHE A 300 -7.06 -2.31 -7.12
C PHE A 300 -8.46 -2.89 -6.96
N ARG A 301 -8.90 -3.07 -5.72
CA ARG A 301 -10.22 -3.59 -5.39
C ARG A 301 -11.08 -2.50 -4.76
N VAL A 302 -12.17 -2.16 -5.43
CA VAL A 302 -13.27 -1.41 -4.83
C VAL A 302 -14.13 -2.39 -4.03
N VAL A 303 -14.39 -2.05 -2.76
CA VAL A 303 -15.37 -2.74 -1.90
C VAL A 303 -16.56 -1.84 -1.64
N ASN A 304 -17.72 -2.44 -1.36
CA ASN A 304 -18.98 -1.72 -1.15
C ASN A 304 -19.68 -2.08 0.16
N SER A 305 -18.94 -2.65 1.11
CA SER A 305 -19.45 -3.06 2.42
C SER A 305 -19.80 -1.87 3.32
N ARG A 306 -19.01 -0.79 3.27
CA ARG A 306 -19.23 0.45 4.03
C ARG A 306 -20.14 1.44 3.30
N THR A 307 -19.89 1.68 2.01
CA THR A 307 -20.69 2.57 1.16
C THR A 307 -21.01 1.90 -0.18
N GLN A 308 -22.25 2.05 -0.65
CA GLN A 308 -22.69 1.62 -1.98
C GLN A 308 -22.95 2.79 -2.93
N GLN A 309 -22.77 4.02 -2.44
CA GLN A 309 -23.21 5.24 -3.12
C GLN A 309 -22.15 5.77 -4.10
N GLU A 310 -20.88 5.57 -3.77
CA GLU A 310 -19.76 6.09 -4.55
C GLU A 310 -18.48 5.29 -4.29
N ALA A 311 -17.56 5.34 -5.26
CA ALA A 311 -16.22 4.81 -5.14
C ALA A 311 -15.29 5.49 -6.14
N TYR A 312 -14.07 5.82 -5.71
CA TYR A 312 -13.04 6.41 -6.57
C TYR A 312 -11.70 5.78 -6.26
N VAL A 313 -11.04 5.20 -7.28
CA VAL A 313 -9.75 4.54 -7.09
C VAL A 313 -8.63 5.57 -6.86
N PHE A 314 -8.60 6.65 -7.65
CA PHE A 314 -7.51 7.62 -7.64
C PHE A 314 -8.01 9.05 -7.38
N ALA A 315 -7.42 9.70 -6.38
CA ALA A 315 -7.63 11.11 -6.01
C ALA A 315 -6.29 11.86 -5.98
N PRO A 316 -5.66 12.11 -7.16
CA PRO A 316 -4.37 12.78 -7.24
C PRO A 316 -4.49 14.26 -6.84
N ALA A 317 -3.56 14.74 -6.02
CA ALA A 317 -3.41 16.13 -5.62
C ALA A 317 -2.19 16.80 -6.30
N THR A 318 -1.85 16.35 -7.50
CA THR A 318 -0.73 16.85 -8.32
C THR A 318 -0.83 18.37 -8.47
N LEU A 319 0.30 19.07 -8.33
CA LEU A 319 0.34 20.51 -8.59
C LEU A 319 0.08 20.78 -10.08
N SER A 320 -0.65 21.84 -10.37
CA SER A 320 -0.75 22.37 -11.74
C SER A 320 0.61 22.92 -12.19
N ASN A 321 0.85 22.82 -13.49
CA ASN A 321 1.97 23.49 -14.16
C ASN A 321 1.85 25.01 -14.11
#